data_AF-A0AAN0J8B5-F1
#
_entry.id   AF-A0AAN0J8B5-F1
#
_cell.length_a   1.000
_cell.length_b   1.000
_cell.length_c   1.000
_cell.angle_alpha   90.00
_cell.angle_beta   90.00
_cell.angle_gamma   90.00
#
_symmetry.space_group_name_H-M   'P 1'
#
loop_
_entity.id
_entity.type
_entity.pdbx_description
1 polymer ?
#
loop_
_entity_poly.entity_id
_entity_poly.type
_entity_poly.pdbx_seq_one_letter_code
_entity_poly.pdbx_strand_id
1 'polypeptide(L)'
;MANTTYSITVRAYQQLLGPASSAISVQTSSGGYCSSESIDSDHGTFVWPETDSSMRAVVACPYGPNGVTVSRVCTSNGGWESPNVTRCLTAISSGFKNLSKVDLTTENNIAVLMSLNELVMNSTDNDQSIDNIIIVSNILNQTAILISGHAGLSTSNLTMITENAIQILNSIGEWPSITRAEGNQIIQSFERIVDAVLNHNNDTNVDVVESNIAFAIRKFAKFNYNGFTFTTTASNGSLMIDTDGNSIDTEIGSMTIPKSILSVTTDAKIKLAFSLYNKSAFFPIRDPPPNTIVGSSVISARIAGVSDGTQLPDPVVINLALKTNNSSNPCCVST
;
A
#
# COMPACT_ATOMS: atom_id res chain seq x y z
N MET A 1 6.13 4.36 53.13
CA MET A 1 4.78 3.80 52.95
C MET A 1 3.89 4.42 54.01
N ALA A 2 2.93 5.26 53.61
CA ALA A 2 1.96 5.87 54.52
C ALA A 2 0.65 5.10 54.36
N ASN A 3 0.19 4.45 55.43
CA ASN A 3 -1.10 3.76 55.45
C ASN A 3 -2.20 4.81 55.60
N THR A 4 -2.98 5.05 54.54
CA THR A 4 -4.16 5.92 54.63
C THR A 4 -5.31 5.11 55.22
N THR A 5 -5.64 5.38 56.48
CA THR A 5 -6.78 4.76 57.16
C THR A 5 -8.06 5.50 56.79
N TYR A 6 -8.99 4.83 56.09
CA TYR A 6 -10.33 5.35 55.85
C TYR A 6 -11.30 4.82 56.92
N SER A 7 -12.00 5.73 57.61
CA SER A 7 -13.05 5.40 58.57
C SER A 7 -14.42 5.42 57.88
N ILE A 8 -15.02 4.25 57.66
CA ILE A 8 -16.38 4.12 57.11
C ILE A 8 -17.37 3.92 58.26
N THR A 9 -18.36 4.79 58.38
CA THR A 9 -19.43 4.69 59.37
C THR A 9 -20.64 4.00 58.75
N VAL A 10 -20.89 2.74 59.09
CA VAL A 10 -22.09 2.00 58.64
C VAL A 10 -23.18 2.14 59.70
N ARG A 11 -24.34 2.68 59.34
CA ARG A 11 -25.55 2.66 60.20
C ARG A 11 -26.44 1.48 59.79
N ALA A 12 -26.47 0.44 60.61
CA ALA A 12 -27.49 -0.60 60.50
C ALA A 12 -28.76 -0.13 61.24
N TYR A 13 -29.91 -0.12 60.55
CA TYR A 13 -31.21 0.03 61.22
C TYR A 13 -31.62 -1.31 61.80
N GLN A 14 -31.69 -1.40 63.12
CA GLN A 14 -32.10 -2.60 63.84
C GLN A 14 -33.63 -2.65 63.88
N GLN A 15 -34.26 -3.43 62.99
CA GLN A 15 -35.63 -3.87 63.22
C GLN A 15 -35.59 -5.14 64.07
N LEU A 16 -36.12 -5.02 65.30
CA LEU A 16 -36.60 -6.06 66.21
C LEU A 16 -36.23 -7.49 65.82
N LEU A 17 -35.16 -8.03 66.40
CA LEU A 17 -34.96 -9.44 66.80
C LEU A 17 -33.55 -9.61 67.43
N GLY A 18 -33.47 -9.69 68.78
CA GLY A 18 -32.34 -10.21 69.57
C GLY A 18 -30.97 -9.49 69.51
N PRO A 19 -30.13 -9.57 70.57
CA PRO A 19 -28.74 -9.13 70.47
C PRO A 19 -27.99 -10.08 69.53
N ALA A 20 -27.68 -9.63 68.31
CA ALA A 20 -26.79 -10.35 67.42
C ALA A 20 -25.39 -10.40 68.07
N SER A 21 -25.01 -11.56 68.61
CA SER A 21 -23.73 -11.80 69.30
C SER A 21 -22.58 -12.08 68.34
N SER A 22 -22.56 -11.43 67.18
CA SER A 22 -21.51 -11.59 66.19
C SER A 22 -20.96 -10.21 65.89
N ALA A 23 -19.72 -9.95 66.32
CA ALA A 23 -18.99 -8.80 65.83
C ALA A 23 -19.00 -8.84 64.30
N ILE A 24 -19.46 -7.76 63.65
CA ILE A 24 -19.35 -7.61 62.20
C ILE A 24 -17.86 -7.49 61.90
N SER A 25 -17.24 -8.60 61.53
CA SER A 25 -15.87 -8.64 61.02
C SER A 25 -15.90 -8.16 59.57
N VAL A 26 -15.53 -6.89 59.37
CA VAL A 26 -15.15 -6.42 58.04
C VAL A 26 -13.77 -7.01 57.74
N GLN A 27 -13.73 -8.17 57.08
CA GLN A 27 -12.51 -8.59 56.41
C GLN A 27 -12.33 -7.65 55.23
N THR A 28 -11.39 -6.71 55.33
CA THR A 28 -10.72 -6.23 54.13
C THR A 28 -9.99 -7.46 53.60
N SER A 29 -10.54 -8.12 52.58
CA SER A 29 -9.69 -8.93 51.74
C SER A 29 -8.53 -8.00 51.37
N SER A 30 -7.29 -8.43 51.59
CA SER A 30 -6.18 -7.87 50.85
C SER A 30 -6.48 -8.18 49.38
N GLY A 31 -7.40 -7.41 48.79
CA GLY A 31 -7.70 -7.48 47.37
C GLY A 31 -6.35 -7.28 46.72
N GLY A 32 -5.91 -8.27 45.96
CA GLY A 32 -4.72 -8.08 45.14
C GLY A 32 -4.92 -6.80 44.33
N TYR A 33 -3.86 -6.09 44.03
CA TYR A 33 -3.90 -5.06 43.02
C TYR A 33 -2.81 -5.40 42.03
N CYS A 34 -3.06 -5.04 40.78
CA CYS A 34 -2.03 -5.08 39.78
C CYS A 34 -1.30 -3.75 39.83
N SER A 35 0.01 -3.80 40.04
CA SER A 35 0.85 -2.60 40.08
C SER A 35 0.84 -1.90 38.72
N SER A 36 1.06 -0.58 38.75
CA SER A 36 1.28 0.19 37.52
C SER A 36 2.47 -0.37 36.76
N GLU A 37 2.32 -0.58 35.45
CA GLU A 37 3.39 -1.09 34.59
C GLU A 37 3.38 -0.49 33.20
N SER A 38 4.54 -0.48 32.56
CA SER A 38 4.72 0.01 31.20
C SER A 38 5.20 -1.12 30.30
N ILE A 39 4.55 -1.27 29.14
CA ILE A 39 4.89 -2.28 28.13
C ILE A 39 5.11 -1.57 26.80
N ASP A 40 6.29 -1.79 26.23
CA ASP A 40 6.63 -1.36 24.88
C ASP A 40 6.22 -2.41 23.85
N SER A 41 5.76 -1.93 22.70
CA SER A 41 5.39 -2.75 21.55
C SER A 41 5.57 -1.95 20.26
N ASP A 42 5.39 -2.60 19.11
CA ASP A 42 5.24 -1.98 17.80
C ASP A 42 4.01 -1.04 17.71
N HIS A 43 3.04 -1.20 18.62
CA HIS A 43 1.89 -0.31 18.81
C HIS A 43 2.16 0.85 19.79
N GLY A 44 3.41 1.00 20.22
CA GLY A 44 3.88 2.04 21.14
C GLY A 44 3.90 1.60 22.59
N THR A 45 4.17 2.56 23.48
CA THR A 45 4.30 2.32 24.93
C THR A 45 2.93 2.44 25.61
N PHE A 46 2.44 1.33 26.16
CA PHE A 46 1.24 1.32 27.00
C PHE A 46 1.63 1.50 28.46
N VAL A 47 0.98 2.45 29.14
CA VAL A 47 1.14 2.68 30.59
C VAL A 47 -0.14 2.25 31.27
N TRP A 48 -0.12 1.08 31.92
CA TRP A 48 -1.25 0.51 32.64
C TRP A 48 -1.26 1.05 34.07
N PRO A 49 -2.33 1.75 34.51
CA PRO A 49 -2.40 2.28 35.87
C PRO A 49 -2.61 1.16 36.89
N GLU A 50 -2.24 1.42 38.14
CA GLU A 50 -2.61 0.54 39.26
C GLU A 50 -4.11 0.27 39.26
N THR A 51 -4.49 -1.01 39.40
CA THR A 51 -5.89 -1.45 39.26
C THR A 51 -6.20 -2.55 40.26
N ASP A 52 -7.33 -2.43 40.96
CA ASP A 52 -7.81 -3.43 41.91
C ASP A 52 -8.03 -4.80 41.25
N SER A 53 -7.81 -5.88 42.00
CA SER A 53 -8.06 -7.25 41.54
C SER A 53 -9.47 -7.43 41.00
N SER A 54 -9.57 -8.21 39.93
CA SER A 54 -10.80 -8.46 39.16
C SER A 54 -11.38 -7.24 38.43
N MET A 55 -10.69 -6.09 38.44
CA MET A 55 -11.09 -4.90 37.68
C MET A 55 -10.36 -4.80 36.33
N ARG A 56 -10.87 -3.93 35.46
CA ARG A 56 -10.33 -3.68 34.12
C ARG A 56 -9.76 -2.27 34.04
N ALA A 57 -8.51 -2.17 33.62
CA ALA A 57 -7.92 -0.92 33.17
C ALA A 57 -8.23 -0.69 31.69
N VAL A 58 -8.45 0.56 31.32
CA VAL A 58 -8.67 0.99 29.94
C VAL A 58 -7.71 2.14 29.64
N VAL A 59 -6.95 2.02 28.55
CA VAL A 59 -5.97 3.02 28.11
C VAL A 59 -6.14 3.31 26.63
N ALA A 60 -5.74 4.51 26.19
CA ALA A 60 -5.76 4.89 24.79
C ALA A 60 -4.64 4.21 24.01
N CYS A 61 -4.85 3.97 22.71
CA CYS A 61 -3.80 3.50 21.81
C CYS A 61 -2.73 4.59 21.60
N PRO A 62 -1.43 4.33 21.85
CA PRO A 62 -0.36 5.33 21.71
C PRO A 62 -0.26 5.93 20.31
N TYR A 63 -0.33 5.09 19.27
CA TYR A 63 -0.29 5.52 17.87
C TYR A 63 -1.67 5.69 17.22
N GLY A 64 -2.73 5.67 18.03
CA GLY A 64 -4.12 5.73 17.59
C GLY A 64 -4.70 4.37 17.15
N PRO A 65 -5.89 4.35 16.54
CA PRO A 65 -6.68 5.51 16.13
C PRO A 65 -7.23 6.31 17.32
N ASN A 66 -7.42 7.63 17.15
CA ASN A 66 -7.96 8.49 18.20
C ASN A 66 -9.33 7.99 18.68
N GLY A 67 -9.54 7.93 19.99
CA GLY A 67 -10.77 7.42 20.60
C GLY A 67 -10.87 5.89 20.68
N VAL A 68 -9.92 5.15 20.10
CA VAL A 68 -9.79 3.70 20.32
C VAL A 68 -9.03 3.47 21.62
N THR A 69 -9.61 2.62 22.46
CA THR A 69 -9.01 2.20 23.72
C THR A 69 -8.83 0.69 23.73
N VAL A 70 -7.81 0.26 24.46
CA VAL A 70 -7.55 -1.14 24.77
C VAL A 70 -7.72 -1.34 26.25
N SER A 71 -8.01 -2.57 26.63
CA SER A 71 -8.28 -2.89 28.01
C SER A 71 -7.60 -4.16 28.45
N ARG A 72 -7.32 -4.22 29.75
CA ARG A 72 -6.60 -5.32 30.38
C ARG A 72 -7.22 -5.60 31.73
N VAL A 73 -7.36 -6.87 32.05
CA VAL A 73 -7.95 -7.31 33.31
C VAL A 73 -6.84 -7.55 34.32
N CYS A 74 -7.02 -7.00 35.52
CA CYS A 74 -6.26 -7.41 36.69
C CYS A 74 -6.90 -8.67 37.27
N THR A 75 -6.19 -9.78 37.29
CA THR A 75 -6.74 -11.06 37.79
C THR A 75 -7.00 -11.00 39.30
N SER A 76 -7.79 -11.94 39.81
CA SER A 76 -8.07 -12.08 41.25
C SER A 76 -6.81 -12.25 42.10
N ASN A 77 -5.71 -12.72 41.50
CA ASN A 77 -4.45 -13.00 42.17
C ASN A 77 -3.46 -11.82 42.10
N GLY A 78 -3.86 -10.66 41.57
CA GLY A 78 -3.00 -9.48 41.43
C GLY A 78 -1.99 -9.55 40.27
N GLY A 79 -2.21 -10.45 39.31
CA GLY A 79 -1.44 -10.52 38.06
C GLY A 79 -2.20 -9.90 36.90
N TRP A 80 -1.50 -9.20 36.02
CA TRP A 80 -2.09 -8.70 34.78
C TRP A 80 -2.25 -9.79 33.72
N GLU A 81 -3.38 -9.83 33.01
CA GLU A 81 -3.52 -10.64 31.79
C GLU A 81 -2.70 -10.09 30.61
N SER A 82 -2.57 -10.80 29.50
CA SER A 82 -1.95 -10.21 28.29
C SER A 82 -2.89 -9.19 27.63
N PRO A 83 -2.42 -7.98 27.27
CA PRO A 83 -3.27 -7.00 26.60
C PRO A 83 -3.51 -7.41 25.14
N ASN A 84 -4.75 -7.26 24.66
CA ASN A 84 -5.05 -7.37 23.23
C ASN A 84 -4.98 -5.98 22.58
N VAL A 85 -3.86 -5.71 21.89
CA VAL A 85 -3.57 -4.41 21.27
C VAL A 85 -3.82 -4.37 19.76
N THR A 86 -4.42 -5.42 19.19
CA THR A 86 -4.64 -5.57 17.73
C THR A 86 -5.49 -4.46 17.10
N ARG A 87 -6.23 -3.70 17.91
CA ARG A 87 -7.04 -2.55 17.47
C ARG A 87 -6.26 -1.23 17.41
N CYS A 88 -5.04 -1.21 17.96
CA CYS A 88 -4.15 -0.06 17.89
C CYS A 88 -3.35 -0.10 16.59
N LEU A 89 -2.96 1.07 16.09
CA LEU A 89 -2.04 1.17 14.97
C LEU A 89 -0.61 0.91 15.44
N THR A 90 0.22 0.46 14.52
CA THR A 90 1.68 0.48 14.68
C THR A 90 2.21 1.90 14.40
N ALA A 91 3.50 2.11 14.65
CA ALA A 91 4.18 3.33 14.22
C ALA A 91 4.07 3.58 12.70
N ILE A 92 4.19 2.52 11.88
CA ILE A 92 4.17 2.61 10.41
C ILE A 92 2.77 3.00 9.91
N SER A 93 1.74 2.31 10.38
CA SER A 93 0.35 2.63 10.03
C SER A 93 -0.07 4.03 10.51
N SER A 94 0.50 4.51 11.62
CA SER A 94 0.34 5.91 12.04
C SER A 94 1.05 6.88 11.07
N GLY A 95 2.24 6.51 10.60
CA GLY A 95 2.99 7.22 9.55
C GLY A 95 2.16 7.44 8.29
N PHE A 96 1.52 6.40 7.76
CA PHE A 96 0.61 6.51 6.61
C PHE A 96 -0.51 7.54 6.87
N LYS A 97 -1.17 7.45 8.03
CA LYS A 97 -2.24 8.40 8.41
C LYS A 97 -1.77 9.82 8.64
N ASN A 98 -0.50 10.02 8.96
CA ASN A 98 0.08 11.35 9.10
C ASN A 98 0.42 11.93 7.73
N LEU A 99 1.01 11.13 6.83
CA LEU A 99 1.23 11.54 5.44
C LEU A 99 -0.08 11.86 4.71
N SER A 100 -1.16 11.12 4.98
CA SER A 100 -2.46 11.37 4.36
C SER A 100 -3.09 12.74 4.72
N LYS A 101 -2.55 13.43 5.73
CA LYS A 101 -2.99 14.76 6.15
C LYS A 101 -2.08 15.88 5.64
N VAL A 102 -0.96 15.53 5.01
CA VAL A 102 -0.05 16.51 4.43
C VAL A 102 -0.66 17.03 3.13
N ASP A 103 -0.80 18.34 3.02
CA ASP A 103 -1.18 18.97 1.75
C ASP A 103 0.00 18.89 0.77
N LEU A 104 -0.16 18.12 -0.31
CA LEU A 104 0.87 17.96 -1.32
C LEU A 104 1.03 19.25 -2.14
N THR A 105 2.28 19.68 -2.31
CA THR A 105 2.71 20.82 -3.13
C THR A 105 3.84 20.40 -4.05
N THR A 106 4.18 21.20 -5.07
CA THR A 106 5.31 20.90 -5.96
C THR A 106 6.66 20.88 -5.23
N GLU A 107 6.78 21.59 -4.12
CA GLU A 107 8.01 21.69 -3.33
C GLU A 107 8.21 20.47 -2.42
N ASN A 108 7.13 19.90 -1.87
CA ASN A 108 7.21 18.79 -0.93
C ASN A 108 6.93 17.41 -1.56
N ASN A 109 6.39 17.35 -2.78
CA ASN A 109 5.91 16.13 -3.42
C ASN A 109 6.93 14.98 -3.40
N ILE A 110 8.19 15.25 -3.79
CA ILE A 110 9.24 14.23 -3.82
C ILE A 110 9.55 13.72 -2.40
N ALA A 111 9.66 14.61 -1.42
CA ALA A 111 9.92 14.21 -0.03
C ALA A 111 8.77 13.38 0.55
N VAL A 112 7.51 13.71 0.21
CA VAL A 112 6.34 12.93 0.61
C VAL A 112 6.35 11.55 -0.04
N LEU A 113 6.67 11.45 -1.34
CA LEU A 113 6.78 10.17 -2.04
C LEU A 113 7.91 9.29 -1.49
N MET A 114 9.07 9.87 -1.18
CA MET A 114 10.17 9.14 -0.56
C MET A 114 9.79 8.62 0.83
N SER A 115 9.12 9.45 1.63
CA SER A 115 8.60 9.04 2.95
C SER A 115 7.55 7.94 2.82
N LEU A 116 6.68 8.03 1.81
CA LEU A 116 5.68 7.00 1.53
C LEU A 116 6.34 5.69 1.11
N ASN A 117 7.36 5.74 0.26
CA ASN A 117 8.13 4.59 -0.18
C ASN A 117 8.82 3.90 1.00
N GLU A 118 9.44 4.67 1.90
CA GLU A 118 10.05 4.14 3.12
C GLU A 118 9.02 3.42 4.03
N LEU A 119 7.84 4.00 4.22
CA LEU A 119 6.77 3.34 4.97
C LEU A 119 6.32 2.04 4.30
N VAL A 120 6.14 2.04 2.98
CA VAL A 120 5.73 0.86 2.22
C VAL A 120 6.76 -0.26 2.30
N MET A 121 8.05 0.06 2.16
CA MET A 121 9.13 -0.93 2.23
C MET A 121 9.31 -1.54 3.62
N ASN A 122 9.03 -0.77 4.67
CA ASN A 122 9.18 -1.22 6.06
C ASN A 122 7.92 -1.87 6.64
N SER A 123 6.79 -1.84 5.93
CA SER A 123 5.52 -2.41 6.38
C SER A 123 5.61 -3.89 6.74
N THR A 124 5.14 -4.23 7.93
CA THR A 124 4.94 -5.62 8.38
C THR A 124 3.54 -6.12 8.03
N ASP A 125 3.25 -7.41 8.24
CA ASP A 125 1.93 -8.00 7.96
C ASP A 125 0.76 -7.20 8.54
N ASN A 126 0.93 -6.60 9.73
CA ASN A 126 -0.08 -5.77 10.38
C ASN A 126 -0.32 -4.42 9.68
N ASP A 127 0.69 -3.92 8.96
CA ASP A 127 0.65 -2.65 8.23
C ASP A 127 0.14 -2.81 6.80
N GLN A 128 0.22 -4.02 6.25
CA GLN A 128 -0.19 -4.35 4.89
C GLN A 128 -1.72 -4.43 4.80
N SER A 129 -2.41 -3.32 5.03
CA SER A 129 -3.86 -3.21 5.16
C SER A 129 -4.50 -2.42 4.02
N ILE A 130 -5.80 -2.66 3.79
CA ILE A 130 -6.60 -1.94 2.79
C ILE A 130 -6.57 -0.42 3.02
N ASP A 131 -6.69 0.02 4.28
CA ASP A 131 -6.65 1.46 4.64
C ASP A 131 -5.34 2.12 4.17
N ASN A 132 -4.20 1.45 4.38
CA ASN A 132 -2.90 1.98 3.98
C ASN A 132 -2.74 1.98 2.44
N ILE A 133 -3.29 0.98 1.73
CA ILE A 133 -3.30 0.97 0.25
C ILE A 133 -4.15 2.12 -0.31
N ILE A 134 -5.28 2.44 0.32
CA ILE A 134 -6.12 3.59 -0.07
C ILE A 134 -5.36 4.89 0.12
N ILE A 135 -4.64 5.05 1.25
CA ILE A 135 -3.80 6.22 1.50
C ILE A 135 -2.73 6.36 0.41
N VAL A 136 -2.00 5.28 0.09
CA VAL A 136 -0.99 5.27 -0.97
C VAL A 136 -1.61 5.71 -2.30
N SER A 137 -2.73 5.10 -2.68
CA SER A 137 -3.42 5.41 -3.94
C SER A 137 -3.81 6.88 -4.02
N ASN A 138 -4.32 7.45 -2.93
CA ASN A 138 -4.68 8.87 -2.87
C ASN A 138 -3.48 9.80 -3.04
N ILE A 139 -2.34 9.48 -2.41
CA ILE A 139 -1.10 10.27 -2.54
C ILE A 139 -0.56 10.18 -3.97
N LEU A 140 -0.54 8.98 -4.58
CA LEU A 140 -0.13 8.81 -6.00
C LEU A 140 -1.06 9.59 -6.94
N ASN A 141 -2.37 9.57 -6.69
CA ASN A 141 -3.32 10.35 -7.48
C ASN A 141 -3.11 11.87 -7.35
N GLN A 142 -2.86 12.38 -6.14
CA GLN A 142 -2.54 13.79 -5.93
C GLN A 142 -1.22 14.19 -6.60
N THR A 143 -0.22 13.30 -6.56
CA THR A 143 1.05 13.46 -7.28
C THR A 143 0.79 13.65 -8.77
N ALA A 144 -0.05 12.82 -9.39
CA ALA A 144 -0.39 12.94 -10.81
C ALA A 144 -1.04 14.30 -11.16
N ILE A 145 -1.97 14.76 -10.31
CA ILE A 145 -2.64 16.06 -10.47
C ILE A 145 -1.62 17.19 -10.41
N LEU A 146 -0.67 17.14 -9.47
CA LEU A 146 0.38 18.15 -9.35
C LEU A 146 1.28 18.21 -10.58
N ILE A 147 1.73 17.05 -11.09
CA ILE A 147 2.55 17.00 -12.31
C ILE A 147 1.78 17.63 -13.48
N SER A 148 0.53 17.22 -13.67
CA SER A 148 -0.32 17.70 -14.77
C SER A 148 -0.57 19.21 -14.71
N GLY A 149 -0.61 19.79 -13.50
CA GLY A 149 -0.84 21.22 -13.29
C GLY A 149 0.42 22.10 -13.32
N HIS A 150 1.62 21.52 -13.41
CA HIS A 150 2.88 22.28 -13.29
C HIS A 150 3.86 22.04 -14.45
N ALA A 151 3.93 22.99 -15.37
CA ALA A 151 4.84 22.94 -16.53
C ALA A 151 6.34 23.07 -16.18
N GLY A 152 6.69 23.40 -14.92
CA GLY A 152 8.06 23.75 -14.51
C GLY A 152 8.87 22.63 -13.85
N LEU A 153 8.35 21.40 -13.76
CA LEU A 153 9.10 20.29 -13.16
C LEU A 153 10.30 19.91 -14.02
N SER A 154 11.47 19.74 -13.38
CA SER A 154 12.69 19.30 -14.06
C SER A 154 12.60 17.82 -14.46
N THR A 155 13.42 17.43 -15.43
CA THR A 155 13.49 16.04 -15.89
C THR A 155 13.92 15.08 -14.77
N SER A 156 14.87 15.48 -13.92
CA SER A 156 15.29 14.66 -12.78
C SER A 156 14.18 14.47 -11.75
N ASN A 157 13.34 15.50 -11.53
CA ASN A 157 12.18 15.37 -10.64
C ASN A 157 11.16 14.35 -11.16
N LEU A 158 10.89 14.35 -12.46
CA LEU A 158 9.94 13.42 -13.07
C LEU A 158 10.46 11.99 -13.03
N THR A 159 11.76 11.80 -13.27
CA THR A 159 12.41 10.49 -13.11
C THR A 159 12.30 10.00 -11.67
N MET A 160 12.67 10.82 -10.67
CA MET A 160 12.56 10.46 -9.25
C MET A 160 11.12 10.14 -8.83
N ILE A 161 10.13 10.91 -9.31
CA ILE A 161 8.72 10.62 -9.02
C ILE A 161 8.31 9.27 -9.61
N THR A 162 8.71 9.01 -10.85
CA THR A 162 8.41 7.75 -11.55
C THR A 162 9.06 6.56 -10.85
N GLU A 163 10.33 6.67 -10.47
CA GLU A 163 11.07 5.64 -9.73
C GLU A 163 10.40 5.31 -8.40
N ASN A 164 10.09 6.33 -7.58
CA ASN A 164 9.42 6.11 -6.30
C ASN A 164 8.02 5.48 -6.49
N ALA A 165 7.25 5.93 -7.49
CA ALA A 165 5.94 5.36 -7.77
C ALA A 165 6.02 3.87 -8.17
N ILE A 166 7.01 3.51 -8.99
CA ILE A 166 7.25 2.12 -9.39
C ILE A 166 7.72 1.27 -8.20
N GLN A 167 8.60 1.78 -7.33
CA GLN A 167 9.07 1.06 -6.12
C GLN A 167 7.93 0.80 -5.12
N ILE A 168 7.09 1.81 -4.90
CA ILE A 168 5.88 1.68 -4.10
C ILE A 168 4.97 0.60 -4.67
N LEU A 169 4.71 0.64 -5.97
CA LEU A 169 3.84 -0.32 -6.65
C LEU A 169 4.42 -1.74 -6.61
N ASN A 170 5.73 -1.87 -6.84
CA ASN A 170 6.42 -3.15 -6.77
C ASN A 170 6.28 -3.79 -5.40
N SER A 171 6.43 -3.00 -4.33
CA SER A 171 6.32 -3.47 -2.96
C SER A 171 4.88 -3.82 -2.57
N ILE A 172 3.90 -2.99 -2.93
CA ILE A 172 2.48 -3.25 -2.66
C ILE A 172 1.95 -4.47 -3.41
N GLY A 173 2.53 -4.78 -4.58
CA GLY A 173 2.18 -5.99 -5.34
C GLY A 173 2.46 -7.30 -4.59
N GLU A 174 3.22 -7.24 -3.50
CA GLU A 174 3.51 -8.37 -2.61
C GLU A 174 2.56 -8.46 -1.40
N TRP A 175 1.77 -7.42 -1.13
CA TRP A 175 0.94 -7.37 0.06
C TRP A 175 -0.26 -8.33 -0.06
N PRO A 176 -0.55 -9.14 0.98
CA PRO A 176 -1.61 -10.16 0.92
C PRO A 176 -3.02 -9.57 0.93
N SER A 177 -3.18 -8.33 1.43
CA SER A 177 -4.48 -7.66 1.57
C SER A 177 -4.99 -7.03 0.27
N ILE A 178 -4.23 -7.11 -0.83
CA ILE A 178 -4.65 -6.51 -2.08
C ILE A 178 -5.84 -7.28 -2.66
N THR A 179 -6.98 -6.61 -2.78
CA THR A 179 -8.15 -7.15 -3.48
C THR A 179 -8.31 -6.48 -4.84
N ARG A 180 -9.32 -6.90 -5.60
CA ARG A 180 -9.64 -6.32 -6.91
C ARG A 180 -9.87 -4.81 -6.85
N ALA A 181 -10.58 -4.32 -5.82
CA ALA A 181 -10.93 -2.91 -5.74
C ALA A 181 -9.68 -2.06 -5.52
N GLU A 182 -8.84 -2.43 -4.55
CA GLU A 182 -7.60 -1.74 -4.22
C GLU A 182 -6.57 -1.86 -5.35
N GLY A 183 -6.47 -3.05 -5.98
CA GLY A 183 -5.61 -3.27 -7.15
C GLY A 183 -5.97 -2.35 -8.32
N ASN A 184 -7.27 -2.23 -8.64
CA ASN A 184 -7.71 -1.29 -9.66
C ASN A 184 -7.43 0.18 -9.27
N GLN A 185 -7.67 0.55 -8.02
CA GLN A 185 -7.49 1.92 -7.56
C GLN A 185 -6.02 2.36 -7.61
N ILE A 186 -5.09 1.50 -7.17
CA ILE A 186 -3.66 1.83 -7.17
C ILE A 186 -3.10 1.87 -8.60
N ILE A 187 -3.49 0.93 -9.47
CA ILE A 187 -3.08 0.94 -10.87
C ILE A 187 -3.59 2.20 -11.58
N GLN A 188 -4.86 2.56 -11.42
CA GLN A 188 -5.39 3.81 -12.00
C GLN A 188 -4.66 5.05 -11.49
N SER A 189 -4.28 5.07 -10.22
CA SER A 189 -3.53 6.20 -9.63
C SER A 189 -2.11 6.27 -10.21
N PHE A 190 -1.46 5.12 -10.40
CA PHE A 190 -0.17 5.03 -11.07
C PHE A 190 -0.27 5.44 -12.55
N GLU A 191 -1.27 4.98 -13.28
CA GLU A 191 -1.47 5.33 -14.70
C GLU A 191 -1.70 6.82 -14.90
N ARG A 192 -2.37 7.50 -13.96
CA ARG A 192 -2.46 8.97 -13.97
C ARG A 192 -1.09 9.65 -13.84
N ILE A 193 -0.17 9.09 -13.03
CA ILE A 193 1.21 9.59 -12.97
C ILE A 193 1.88 9.37 -14.32
N VAL A 194 1.74 8.18 -14.90
CA VAL A 194 2.29 7.87 -16.22
C VAL A 194 1.79 8.85 -17.28
N ASP A 195 0.49 9.11 -17.34
CA ASP A 195 -0.10 10.06 -18.28
C ASP A 195 0.43 11.48 -18.07
N ALA A 196 0.59 11.91 -16.81
CA ALA A 196 1.13 13.22 -16.47
C ALA A 196 2.59 13.36 -16.91
N VAL A 197 3.44 12.37 -16.63
CA VAL A 197 4.86 12.35 -17.03
C VAL A 197 5.01 12.23 -18.54
N LEU A 198 4.20 11.38 -19.17
CA LEU A 198 4.23 11.14 -20.61
C LEU A 198 3.89 12.42 -21.38
N ASN A 199 2.87 13.16 -20.93
CA ASN A 199 2.43 14.41 -21.55
C ASN A 199 3.26 15.64 -21.15
N HIS A 200 4.18 15.51 -20.20
CA HIS A 200 5.07 16.61 -19.84
C HIS A 200 6.01 16.97 -21.00
N ASN A 201 6.21 18.27 -21.22
CA ASN A 201 6.98 18.80 -22.34
C ASN A 201 8.50 18.66 -22.12
N ASN A 202 8.98 17.41 -22.19
CA ASN A 202 10.40 17.06 -22.17
C ASN A 202 10.70 15.94 -23.19
N ASP A 203 11.98 15.72 -23.46
CA ASP A 203 12.49 14.66 -24.33
C ASP A 203 13.14 13.49 -23.57
N THR A 204 12.80 13.37 -22.28
CA THR A 204 13.43 12.36 -21.43
C THR A 204 12.77 11.01 -21.64
N ASN A 205 13.58 10.03 -22.05
CA ASN A 205 13.25 8.63 -21.90
C ASN A 205 13.48 8.22 -20.45
N VAL A 206 12.62 7.35 -19.94
CA VAL A 206 12.69 6.84 -18.56
C VAL A 206 12.72 5.33 -18.65
N ASP A 207 13.61 4.71 -17.89
CA ASP A 207 13.65 3.26 -17.68
C ASP A 207 13.73 3.02 -16.19
N VAL A 208 12.77 2.26 -15.65
CA VAL A 208 12.76 1.85 -14.25
C VAL A 208 12.50 0.34 -14.22
N VAL A 209 13.38 -0.38 -13.55
CA VAL A 209 13.28 -1.83 -13.43
C VAL A 209 13.41 -2.22 -11.97
N GLU A 210 12.34 -2.79 -11.46
CA GLU A 210 12.26 -3.39 -10.13
C GLU A 210 12.07 -4.91 -10.26
N SER A 211 12.05 -5.61 -9.12
CA SER A 211 11.98 -7.08 -9.08
C SER A 211 10.76 -7.67 -9.82
N ASN A 212 9.61 -7.00 -9.79
CA ASN A 212 8.39 -7.47 -10.45
C ASN A 212 7.80 -6.49 -11.47
N ILE A 213 8.42 -5.34 -11.70
CA ILE A 213 7.91 -4.32 -12.61
C ILE A 213 9.03 -3.81 -13.51
N ALA A 214 8.83 -3.86 -14.82
CA ALA A 214 9.66 -3.16 -15.79
C ALA A 214 8.84 -2.05 -16.45
N PHE A 215 9.36 -0.83 -16.45
CA PHE A 215 8.67 0.36 -16.93
C PHE A 215 9.57 1.17 -17.85
N ALA A 216 9.02 1.63 -18.97
CA ALA A 216 9.72 2.48 -19.92
C ALA A 216 8.85 3.61 -20.46
N ILE A 217 9.44 4.79 -20.61
CA ILE A 217 8.90 5.88 -21.43
C ILE A 217 9.83 6.12 -22.60
N ARG A 218 9.24 6.24 -23.80
CA ARG A 218 9.95 6.55 -25.04
C ARG A 218 9.27 7.70 -25.76
N LYS A 219 10.07 8.66 -26.21
CA LYS A 219 9.59 9.81 -27.00
C LYS A 219 10.35 9.89 -28.31
N PHE A 220 9.62 9.88 -29.43
CA PHE A 220 10.17 9.92 -30.78
C PHE A 220 9.65 11.14 -31.52
N ALA A 221 10.50 11.80 -32.30
CA ALA A 221 10.00 12.73 -33.31
C ALA A 221 9.13 11.96 -34.31
N LYS A 222 7.98 12.51 -34.69
CA LYS A 222 6.98 11.80 -35.51
C LYS A 222 7.57 11.21 -36.80
N PHE A 223 8.47 11.94 -37.46
CA PHE A 223 9.13 11.51 -38.70
C PHE A 223 10.15 10.38 -38.53
N ASN A 224 10.65 10.16 -37.30
CA ASN A 224 11.60 9.10 -36.97
C ASN A 224 10.91 7.81 -36.50
N TYR A 225 9.60 7.84 -36.28
CA TYR A 225 8.88 6.69 -35.76
C TYR A 225 8.61 5.66 -36.88
N ASN A 226 9.12 4.45 -36.69
CA ASN A 226 8.97 3.35 -37.65
C ASN A 226 8.32 2.09 -37.03
N GLY A 227 7.61 2.27 -35.92
CA GLY A 227 7.24 1.18 -35.01
C GLY A 227 8.26 1.03 -33.88
N PHE A 228 7.81 0.51 -32.75
CA PHE A 228 8.66 0.30 -31.58
C PHE A 228 8.24 -0.98 -30.84
N THR A 229 9.24 -1.80 -30.48
CA THR A 229 9.04 -3.00 -29.67
C THR A 229 9.64 -2.76 -28.29
N PHE A 230 8.82 -2.89 -27.26
CA PHE A 230 9.26 -2.99 -25.88
C PHE A 230 9.39 -4.47 -25.53
N THR A 231 10.58 -4.90 -25.14
CA THR A 231 10.86 -6.28 -24.73
C THR A 231 11.36 -6.30 -23.29
N THR A 232 10.81 -7.19 -22.47
CA THR A 232 11.33 -7.48 -21.14
C THR A 232 11.88 -8.89 -21.10
N THR A 233 13.10 -9.02 -20.60
CA THR A 233 13.78 -10.31 -20.40
C THR A 233 14.04 -10.57 -18.92
N ALA A 234 14.36 -11.81 -18.58
CA ALA A 234 14.89 -12.18 -17.27
C ALA A 234 16.32 -12.68 -17.38
N SER A 235 17.21 -12.07 -16.60
CA SER A 235 18.59 -12.49 -16.42
C SER A 235 18.88 -12.68 -14.93
N ASN A 236 19.35 -13.87 -14.55
CA ASN A 236 19.64 -14.23 -13.14
C ASN A 236 18.50 -13.95 -12.15
N GLY A 237 17.23 -14.06 -12.59
CA GLY A 237 16.06 -13.82 -11.75
C GLY A 237 15.64 -12.35 -11.63
N SER A 238 16.36 -11.42 -12.26
CA SER A 238 15.99 -10.00 -12.35
C SER A 238 15.41 -9.66 -13.72
N LEU A 239 14.41 -8.78 -13.74
CA LEU A 239 13.88 -8.20 -14.98
C LEU A 239 14.93 -7.29 -15.63
N MET A 240 14.87 -7.19 -16.96
CA MET A 240 15.63 -6.24 -17.78
C MET A 240 14.77 -5.74 -18.93
N ILE A 241 15.04 -4.53 -19.40
CA ILE A 241 14.41 -3.97 -20.61
C ILE A 241 15.42 -4.12 -21.76
N ASP A 242 15.04 -4.86 -22.80
CA ASP A 242 15.79 -4.96 -24.04
C ASP A 242 15.16 -4.05 -25.10
N THR A 243 15.91 -3.04 -25.54
CA THR A 243 15.51 -2.13 -26.62
C THR A 243 16.13 -2.49 -27.96
N ASP A 244 17.17 -3.33 -27.97
CA ASP A 244 18.02 -3.55 -29.14
C ASP A 244 17.71 -4.90 -29.81
N GLY A 245 16.93 -5.76 -29.15
CA GLY A 245 16.47 -7.05 -29.66
C GLY A 245 17.60 -8.07 -29.81
N ASN A 246 18.74 -7.81 -29.16
CA ASN A 246 19.95 -8.64 -29.24
C ASN A 246 20.20 -9.41 -27.94
N SER A 247 19.31 -9.31 -26.95
CA SER A 247 19.46 -10.06 -25.71
C SER A 247 19.39 -11.56 -25.96
N ILE A 248 20.29 -12.29 -25.29
CA ILE A 248 20.28 -13.76 -25.21
C ILE A 248 19.49 -14.26 -23.99
N ASP A 249 18.98 -13.33 -23.17
CA ASP A 249 18.22 -13.64 -21.97
C ASP A 249 16.82 -14.16 -22.33
N THR A 250 16.17 -14.80 -21.35
CA THR A 250 14.83 -15.37 -21.59
C THR A 250 13.80 -14.25 -21.69
N GLU A 251 13.13 -14.13 -22.83
CA GLU A 251 12.02 -13.19 -23.02
C GLU A 251 10.85 -13.56 -22.10
N ILE A 252 10.41 -12.59 -21.30
CA ILE A 252 9.21 -12.69 -20.46
C ILE A 252 7.99 -12.18 -21.22
N GLY A 253 8.17 -11.11 -21.97
CA GLY A 253 7.13 -10.58 -22.84
C GLY A 253 7.60 -9.41 -23.66
N SER A 254 6.90 -9.18 -24.76
CA SER A 254 7.11 -8.05 -25.65
C SER A 254 5.81 -7.47 -26.16
N MET A 255 5.83 -6.18 -26.47
CA MET A 255 4.74 -5.48 -27.13
C MET A 255 5.29 -4.60 -28.24
N THR A 256 4.72 -4.75 -29.44
CA THR A 256 5.09 -3.96 -30.61
C THR A 256 3.97 -3.00 -31.00
N ILE A 257 4.27 -1.70 -30.93
CA ILE A 257 3.37 -0.64 -31.41
C ILE A 257 3.70 -0.37 -32.89
N PRO A 258 2.73 -0.53 -33.82
CA PRO A 258 3.00 -0.42 -35.24
C PRO A 258 3.20 1.03 -35.69
N LYS A 259 3.87 1.21 -36.84
CA LYS A 259 4.07 2.52 -37.47
C LYS A 259 2.75 3.23 -37.82
N SER A 260 1.70 2.48 -38.12
CA SER A 260 0.40 3.03 -38.51
C SER A 260 -0.25 3.89 -37.44
N ILE A 261 0.23 3.87 -36.18
CA ILE A 261 -0.24 4.79 -35.14
C ILE A 261 -0.02 6.28 -35.49
N LEU A 262 0.85 6.56 -36.46
CA LEU A 262 1.05 7.90 -37.02
C LEU A 262 -0.22 8.52 -37.61
N SER A 263 -1.19 7.71 -38.02
CA SER A 263 -2.47 8.19 -38.59
C SER A 263 -3.50 8.60 -37.54
N VAL A 264 -3.36 8.11 -36.30
CA VAL A 264 -4.29 8.39 -35.18
C VAL A 264 -3.69 9.35 -34.14
N THR A 265 -2.46 9.80 -34.36
CA THR A 265 -1.77 10.76 -33.49
C THR A 265 -1.54 12.08 -34.22
N THR A 266 -1.82 13.20 -33.57
CA THR A 266 -1.63 14.55 -34.14
C THR A 266 -0.39 15.25 -33.61
N ASP A 267 0.14 14.81 -32.46
CA ASP A 267 1.32 15.38 -31.81
C ASP A 267 2.57 15.33 -32.71
N ALA A 268 3.44 16.33 -32.57
CA ALA A 268 4.73 16.39 -33.25
C ALA A 268 5.70 15.27 -32.82
N LYS A 269 5.40 14.62 -31.69
CA LYS A 269 6.17 13.52 -31.12
C LYS A 269 5.24 12.34 -30.79
N ILE A 270 5.72 11.14 -31.05
CA ILE A 270 5.10 9.90 -30.58
C ILE A 270 5.65 9.60 -29.20
N LYS A 271 4.78 9.60 -28.19
CA LYS A 271 5.13 9.37 -26.79
C LYS A 271 4.46 8.07 -26.34
N LEU A 272 5.26 7.11 -25.93
CA LEU A 272 4.83 5.79 -25.51
C LEU A 272 5.29 5.54 -24.07
N ALA A 273 4.43 4.96 -23.25
CA ALA A 273 4.81 4.34 -21.99
C ALA A 273 4.48 2.85 -22.03
N PHE A 274 5.37 2.03 -21.50
CA PHE A 274 5.21 0.59 -21.39
C PHE A 274 5.37 0.15 -19.94
N SER A 275 4.62 -0.85 -19.54
CA SER A 275 4.72 -1.46 -18.22
C SER A 275 4.57 -2.96 -18.35
N LEU A 276 5.49 -3.72 -17.76
CA LEU A 276 5.33 -5.15 -17.55
C LEU A 276 5.31 -5.45 -16.06
N TYR A 277 4.26 -6.14 -15.63
CA TYR A 277 4.07 -6.64 -14.28
C TYR A 277 4.30 -8.15 -14.29
N ASN A 278 5.39 -8.58 -13.65
CA ASN A 278 5.73 -9.99 -13.52
C ASN A 278 4.79 -10.73 -12.56
N LYS A 279 4.03 -10.02 -11.73
CA LYS A 279 2.97 -10.60 -10.87
C LYS A 279 1.60 -10.07 -11.27
N SER A 280 0.58 -10.89 -11.06
CA SER A 280 -0.81 -10.57 -11.42
C SER A 280 -1.65 -10.11 -10.23
N ALA A 281 -1.02 -9.75 -9.10
CA ALA A 281 -1.71 -9.40 -7.85
C ALA A 281 -2.71 -8.23 -8.05
N PHE A 282 -2.34 -7.25 -8.88
CA PHE A 282 -3.19 -6.11 -9.23
C PHE A 282 -4.33 -6.44 -10.20
N PHE A 283 -4.29 -7.60 -10.86
CA PHE A 283 -5.14 -7.93 -12.01
C PHE A 283 -5.94 -9.23 -11.79
N PRO A 284 -6.77 -9.32 -10.74
CA PRO A 284 -7.57 -10.52 -10.52
C PRO A 284 -8.68 -10.64 -11.59
N ILE A 285 -8.93 -11.86 -12.05
CA ILE A 285 -9.91 -12.14 -13.11
C ILE A 285 -11.33 -11.89 -12.59
N ARG A 286 -12.15 -11.22 -13.40
CA ARG A 286 -13.57 -11.01 -13.11
C ARG A 286 -14.38 -12.23 -13.54
N ASP A 287 -15.14 -12.78 -12.59
CA ASP A 287 -16.08 -13.89 -12.79
C ASP A 287 -15.49 -15.02 -13.68
N PRO A 288 -14.28 -15.53 -13.37
CA PRO A 288 -13.62 -16.52 -14.21
C PRO A 288 -14.42 -17.81 -14.28
N PRO A 289 -14.38 -18.53 -15.42
CA PRO A 289 -14.65 -19.95 -15.41
C PRO A 289 -13.83 -20.65 -14.31
N PRO A 290 -14.34 -21.73 -13.70
CA PRO A 290 -13.60 -22.47 -12.67
C PRO A 290 -12.19 -22.84 -13.16
N ASN A 291 -11.20 -22.71 -12.28
CA ASN A 291 -9.78 -23.00 -12.55
C ASN A 291 -9.10 -22.08 -13.58
N THR A 292 -9.61 -20.87 -13.81
CA THR A 292 -8.91 -19.86 -14.64
C THR A 292 -7.91 -19.06 -13.78
N ILE A 293 -6.71 -18.87 -14.31
CA ILE A 293 -5.64 -18.08 -13.69
C ILE A 293 -5.04 -17.10 -14.70
N VAL A 294 -4.36 -16.06 -14.22
CA VAL A 294 -3.50 -15.23 -15.07
C VAL A 294 -2.20 -16.01 -15.29
N GLY A 295 -2.10 -16.67 -16.43
CA GLY A 295 -1.02 -17.60 -16.74
C GLY A 295 0.30 -16.97 -17.21
N SER A 296 0.37 -15.63 -17.30
CA SER A 296 1.53 -14.89 -17.81
C SER A 296 1.85 -13.67 -16.94
N SER A 297 2.82 -12.87 -17.36
CA SER A 297 2.94 -11.47 -16.92
C SER A 297 1.81 -10.63 -17.53
N VAL A 298 1.55 -9.47 -16.94
CA VAL A 298 0.62 -8.47 -17.50
C VAL A 298 1.44 -7.37 -18.14
N ILE A 299 1.15 -7.03 -19.39
CA ILE A 299 1.85 -5.98 -20.14
C ILE A 299 0.85 -4.91 -20.57
N SER A 300 1.24 -3.65 -20.45
CA SER A 300 0.44 -2.48 -20.79
C SER A 300 1.25 -1.51 -21.63
N ALA A 301 0.57 -0.79 -22.52
CA ALA A 301 1.11 0.38 -23.18
C ALA A 301 0.11 1.53 -23.16
N ARG A 302 0.64 2.73 -22.99
CA ARG A 302 -0.10 4.00 -23.10
C ARG A 302 0.51 4.80 -24.25
N ILE A 303 -0.34 5.30 -25.14
CA ILE A 303 0.06 6.19 -26.23
C ILE A 303 -0.56 7.55 -25.97
N ALA A 304 0.28 8.57 -25.79
CA ALA A 304 -0.21 9.93 -25.56
C ALA A 304 -1.05 10.44 -26.74
N GLY A 305 -2.16 11.10 -26.42
CA GLY A 305 -3.05 11.69 -27.42
C GLY A 305 -3.95 10.69 -28.16
N VAL A 306 -3.91 9.41 -27.80
CA VAL A 306 -4.82 8.38 -28.32
C VAL A 306 -5.78 7.99 -27.21
N SER A 307 -7.08 8.23 -27.42
CA SER A 307 -8.12 7.90 -26.45
C SER A 307 -8.35 6.39 -26.36
N ASP A 308 -8.76 5.91 -25.18
CA ASP A 308 -9.18 4.52 -24.99
C ASP A 308 -10.32 4.14 -25.96
N GLY A 309 -10.27 2.89 -26.45
CA GLY A 309 -11.24 2.38 -27.44
C GLY A 309 -10.97 2.83 -28.89
N THR A 310 -9.93 3.62 -29.14
CA THR A 310 -9.53 3.97 -30.51
C THR A 310 -9.12 2.72 -31.29
N GLN A 311 -9.77 2.47 -32.43
CA GLN A 311 -9.38 1.40 -33.33
C GLN A 311 -8.10 1.76 -34.07
N LEU A 312 -7.04 0.96 -33.86
CA LEU A 312 -5.77 1.13 -34.55
C LEU A 312 -5.84 0.54 -35.97
N PRO A 313 -5.16 1.12 -36.97
CA PRO A 313 -5.17 0.59 -38.34
C PRO A 313 -4.50 -0.77 -38.45
N ASP A 314 -3.35 -0.95 -37.78
CA ASP A 314 -2.70 -2.25 -37.64
C ASP A 314 -2.78 -2.70 -36.17
N PRO A 315 -2.85 -4.02 -35.91
CA PRO A 315 -2.90 -4.54 -34.56
C PRO A 315 -1.57 -4.32 -33.81
N VAL A 316 -1.69 -4.14 -32.49
CA VAL A 316 -0.56 -4.28 -31.57
C VAL A 316 -0.24 -5.77 -31.44
N VAL A 317 1.04 -6.12 -31.56
CA VAL A 317 1.50 -7.51 -31.40
C VAL A 317 2.04 -7.67 -29.98
N ILE A 318 1.49 -8.65 -29.25
CA ILE A 318 1.86 -8.95 -27.86
C ILE A 318 2.34 -10.40 -27.79
N ASN A 319 3.53 -10.60 -27.23
CA ASN A 319 4.05 -11.93 -26.90
C ASN A 319 4.25 -12.01 -25.39
N LEU A 320 3.81 -13.11 -24.78
CA LEU A 320 3.94 -13.34 -23.35
C LEU A 320 4.35 -14.77 -23.09
N ALA A 321 5.38 -14.95 -22.26
CA ALA A 321 5.76 -16.26 -21.77
C ALA A 321 4.72 -16.78 -20.76
N LEU A 322 4.34 -18.05 -20.90
CA LEU A 322 3.48 -18.73 -19.94
C LEU A 322 4.30 -19.15 -18.72
N LYS A 323 3.76 -18.87 -17.52
CA LYS A 323 4.38 -19.23 -16.23
C LYS A 323 4.17 -20.69 -15.84
N THR A 324 3.18 -21.35 -16.45
CA THR A 324 2.82 -22.73 -16.11
C THR A 324 2.77 -23.60 -17.36
N ASN A 325 3.46 -24.74 -17.33
CA ASN A 325 3.51 -25.66 -18.47
C ASN A 325 2.23 -26.51 -18.62
N ASN A 326 1.38 -26.54 -17.61
CA ASN A 326 0.15 -27.35 -17.56
C ASN A 326 -1.13 -26.55 -17.85
N SER A 327 -1.03 -25.35 -18.42
CA SER A 327 -2.21 -24.57 -18.82
C SER A 327 -2.74 -25.07 -20.17
N SER A 328 -4.05 -25.29 -20.26
CA SER A 328 -4.76 -25.56 -21.52
C SER A 328 -5.54 -24.33 -21.97
N ASN A 329 -5.65 -24.10 -23.29
CA ASN A 329 -6.48 -23.05 -23.90
C ASN A 329 -6.12 -21.60 -23.47
N PRO A 330 -4.89 -21.14 -23.73
CA PRO A 330 -4.52 -19.75 -23.46
C PRO A 330 -5.36 -18.80 -24.33
N CYS A 331 -5.86 -17.71 -23.73
CA CYS A 331 -6.62 -16.68 -24.43
C CYS A 331 -6.07 -15.29 -24.11
N CYS A 332 -6.07 -14.41 -25.10
CA CYS A 332 -5.74 -13.01 -24.90
C CYS A 332 -6.95 -12.29 -24.31
N VAL A 333 -6.72 -11.49 -23.27
CA VAL A 333 -7.73 -10.65 -22.62
C VAL A 333 -7.18 -9.23 -22.54
N SER A 334 -7.97 -8.26 -22.97
CA SER A 334 -7.71 -6.83 -22.75
C SER A 334 -8.68 -6.31 -21.71
N THR A 335 -8.17 -5.53 -20.75
CA THR A 335 -8.94 -4.85 -19.70
C THR A 335 -9.00 -3.37 -19.95
#